data_AF-A0A837R7J3-F1
#
_entry.id   AF-A0A837R7J3-F1
#
_cell.length_a   1.000
_cell.length_b   1.000
_cell.length_c   1.000
_cell.angle_alpha   90.00
_cell.angle_beta   90.00
_cell.angle_gamma   90.00
#
_symmetry.space_group_name_H-M   'P 1'
#
loop_
_entity.id
_entity.type
_entity.pdbx_description
1 polymer ?
#
loop_
_entity_poly.entity_id
_entity_poly.type
_entity_poly.pdbx_seq_one_letter_code
_entity_poly.pdbx_strand_id
1 'polypeptide(L)' 'MIQSYLDAAKDYVQTAVSKNEDLTVYKQYDFAVSLLTQFWYQNRVTDMTKTPYQVVSMIQQLRGLVTG' A
#
# COMPACT_ATOMS: atom_id res chain seq x y z
N MET A 1 9.54 -12.06 9.52
CA MET A 1 8.13 -12.26 9.11
C MET A 1 7.43 -10.95 8.79
N ILE A 2 7.35 -9.98 9.71
CA ILE A 2 6.64 -8.71 9.41
C ILE A 2 7.32 -7.85 8.34
N GLN A 3 8.65 -7.89 8.27
CA GLN A 3 9.43 -7.17 7.26
C GLN A 3 9.04 -7.57 5.83
N SER A 4 8.80 -8.85 5.57
CA SER A 4 8.39 -9.32 4.24
C SER A 4 7.03 -8.76 3.81
N TYR A 5 6.09 -8.60 4.75
CA TYR A 5 4.80 -7.94 4.45
C TYR A 5 4.98 -6.44 4.22
N LEU A 6 5.87 -5.80 4.97
CA LEU A 6 6.19 -4.39 4.80
C LEU A 6 6.81 -4.13 3.42
N ASP A 7 7.77 -4.95 3.02
CA ASP A 7 8.45 -4.80 1.73
C ASP A 7 7.49 -5.06 0.57
N ALA A 8 6.66 -6.11 0.67
CA ALA A 8 5.63 -6.39 -0.32
C ALA A 8 4.56 -5.27 -0.37
N ALA A 9 4.21 -4.67 0.76
CA ALA A 9 3.22 -3.60 0.81
C ALA A 9 3.77 -2.32 0.17
N LYS A 10 5.05 -2.00 0.41
CA LYS A 10 5.75 -0.92 -0.28
C LYS A 10 5.75 -1.13 -1.78
N ASP A 11 6.17 -2.30 -2.25
CA ASP A 11 6.22 -2.62 -3.68
C ASP A 11 4.83 -2.54 -4.34
N TYR A 12 3.80 -3.07 -3.67
CA TYR A 12 2.42 -3.00 -4.14
C TYR A 12 1.92 -1.56 -4.28
N VAL A 13 2.07 -0.74 -3.22
CA VAL A 13 1.60 0.65 -3.23
C VAL A 13 2.39 1.48 -4.23
N GLN A 14 3.72 1.30 -4.30
CA GLN A 14 4.59 1.95 -5.27
C GLN A 14 4.14 1.63 -6.71
N THR A 15 4.01 0.35 -7.04
CA THR A 15 3.60 -0.08 -8.37
C THR A 15 2.18 0.37 -8.73
N ALA A 16 1.27 0.41 -7.77
CA ALA A 16 -0.11 0.82 -7.99
C ALA A 16 -0.28 2.34 -8.21
N VAL A 17 0.62 3.16 -7.66
CA VAL A 17 0.58 4.62 -7.79
C VAL A 17 1.44 5.08 -8.97
N SER A 18 2.75 4.84 -8.91
CA SER A 18 3.72 5.19 -9.95
C SER A 18 5.05 4.48 -9.71
N LYS A 19 5.64 3.88 -10.73
CA LYS A 19 6.95 3.19 -10.61
C LYS A 19 8.15 4.12 -10.52
N ASN A 20 8.01 5.36 -10.98
CA ASN A 20 9.15 6.26 -11.23
C ASN A 20 9.22 7.44 -10.26
N GLU A 21 8.21 7.61 -9.41
CA GLU A 21 8.09 8.73 -8.50
C GLU A 21 8.49 8.33 -7.08
N ASP A 22 9.18 9.20 -6.36
CA ASP A 22 9.46 8.95 -4.94
C ASP A 22 8.19 9.21 -4.13
N LEU A 23 7.48 8.14 -3.79
CA LEU A 23 6.22 8.25 -3.05
C LEU A 23 6.43 8.39 -1.54
N THR A 24 7.65 8.14 -1.05
CA THR A 24 7.97 8.19 0.39
C THR A 24 7.83 9.59 0.98
N VAL A 25 7.79 10.61 0.12
CA VAL A 25 7.52 12.01 0.50
C VAL A 25 6.07 12.26 0.91
N TYR A 26 5.13 11.38 0.52
CA TYR A 26 3.71 11.55 0.81
C TYR A 26 3.31 10.76 2.05
N LYS A 27 2.75 11.44 3.06
CA LYS A 27 2.24 10.77 4.28
C LYS A 27 1.18 9.72 3.98
N GLN A 28 0.42 9.91 2.90
CA GLN A 28 -0.60 8.96 2.44
C GLN A 28 0.03 7.63 2.00
N TYR A 29 1.26 7.65 1.47
CA TYR A 29 2.01 6.45 1.10
C TYR A 29 2.36 5.63 2.34
N ASP A 30 2.96 6.25 3.36
CA ASP A 30 3.29 5.59 4.62
C ASP A 30 2.06 4.98 5.31
N PHE A 31 0.94 5.71 5.29
CA PHE A 31 -0.33 5.20 5.79
C PHE A 31 -0.84 4.01 4.97
N ALA A 32 -0.78 4.06 3.63
CA ALA A 32 -1.26 2.99 2.76
C ALA A 32 -0.45 1.71 2.98
N VAL A 33 0.88 1.85 3.04
CA VAL A 33 1.82 0.77 3.34
C VAL A 33 1.54 0.18 4.72
N SER A 34 1.37 1.01 5.75
CA SER A 34 1.11 0.55 7.11
C SER A 34 -0.21 -0.22 7.23
N LEU A 35 -1.27 0.26 6.58
CA LEU A 35 -2.59 -0.34 6.62
C LEU A 35 -2.62 -1.67 5.85
N LEU A 36 -1.97 -1.72 4.69
CA LEU A 36 -1.82 -2.94 3.90
C LEU A 36 -0.97 -3.99 4.62
N THR A 37 0.14 -3.57 5.24
CA THR A 37 1.01 -4.45 6.04
C THR A 37 0.23 -5.06 7.20
N GLN A 38 -0.51 -4.24 7.96
CA GLN A 38 -1.35 -4.72 9.07
C GLN A 38 -2.42 -5.69 8.58
N PHE A 39 -3.07 -5.37 7.46
CA PHE A 39 -4.10 -6.23 6.89
C PHE A 39 -3.56 -7.60 6.49
N TRP A 40 -2.47 -7.65 5.72
CA TRP A 40 -1.86 -8.92 5.33
C TRP A 40 -1.33 -9.69 6.53
N TYR A 41 -0.74 -9.00 7.51
CA TYR A 41 -0.27 -9.65 8.71
C TYR A 41 -1.40 -10.24 9.55
N GLN A 42 -2.51 -9.51 9.74
CA GLN A 42 -3.67 -10.00 10.49
C GLN A 42 -4.36 -11.17 9.78
N ASN A 43 -4.38 -11.16 8.46
CA ASN A 43 -5.09 -12.15 7.66
C ASN A 43 -4.17 -13.22 7.03
N ARG A 44 -2.92 -13.33 7.48
CA ARG A 44 -1.94 -14.28 6.93
C ARG A 44 -2.33 -15.77 7.03
N VAL A 45 -3.33 -16.08 7.85
CA VAL A 45 -3.88 -17.43 8.08
C VAL A 45 -5.26 -17.63 7.44
N THR A 46 -5.79 -16.58 6.81
CA THR A 46 -7.11 -16.58 6.19
C THR A 46 -6.92 -16.52 4.67
N ASP A 47 -7.61 -17.38 3.94
CA ASP A 47 -7.53 -17.43 2.48
C ASP A 47 -8.17 -16.15 1.91
N MET A 48 -7.35 -15.14 1.63
CA MET A 48 -7.83 -13.82 1.21
C MET A 48 -7.44 -13.49 -0.22
N THR A 49 -8.45 -13.34 -1.06
CA THR A 49 -8.31 -12.97 -2.47
C THR A 49 -8.46 -11.47 -2.74
N LYS A 50 -8.63 -10.61 -1.73
CA LYS A 50 -8.98 -9.18 -1.94
C LYS A 50 -8.25 -8.21 -1.00
N THR A 51 -7.66 -7.17 -1.60
CA THR A 51 -7.08 -5.99 -0.94
C THR A 51 -8.17 -5.14 -0.27
N PRO A 52 -7.94 -4.50 0.90
CA PRO A 52 -8.95 -3.69 1.56
C PRO A 52 -9.32 -2.48 0.70
N TYR A 53 -10.61 -2.14 0.68
CA TYR A 53 -11.10 -0.96 -0.04
C TYR A 53 -10.44 0.35 0.44
N GLN A 54 -10.12 0.45 1.74
CA GLN A 54 -9.44 1.63 2.29
C GLN A 54 -8.06 1.84 1.66
N VAL A 55 -7.28 0.77 1.46
CA VAL A 55 -5.97 0.82 0.80
C VAL A 55 -6.13 1.27 -0.66
N VAL A 56 -7.13 0.72 -1.37
CA VAL A 56 -7.42 1.10 -2.76
C VAL A 56 -7.79 2.58 -2.87
N SER A 57 -8.63 3.09 -1.98
CA SER A 57 -9.01 4.51 -1.95
C SER A 57 -7.79 5.41 -1.75
N MET A 58 -6.89 5.05 -0.84
CA MET A 58 -5.66 5.83 -0.59
C MET A 58 -4.69 5.81 -1.77
N ILE A 59 -4.56 4.67 -2.45
CA ILE A 59 -3.79 4.58 -3.70
C ILE A 59 -4.36 5.54 -4.76
N GLN A 60 -5.69 5.63 -4.91
CA GLN A 60 -6.29 6.57 -5.86
C GLN A 60 -6.05 8.03 -5.48
N GLN A 61 -6.12 8.37 -4.18
CA GLN A 61 -5.78 9.72 -3.70
C GLN A 61 -4.31 10.06 -3.99
N LEU A 62 -3.38 9.13 -3.72
CA LEU A 62 -1.96 9.28 -4.04
C LEU A 62 -1.73 9.48 -5.54
N ARG A 63 -2.40 8.70 -6.39
CA ARG A 63 -2.32 8.88 -7.85
C ARG A 63 -2.73 10.29 -8.25
N GLY A 64 -3.83 10.80 -7.70
CA GLY A 64 -4.28 12.17 -7.96
C GLY A 64 -3.29 13.26 -7.50
N LEU A 65 -2.51 13.00 -6.45
CA LEU A 65 -1.48 13.92 -5.96
C LEU A 65 -0.20 13.89 -6.79
N VAL A 66 0.15 12.73 -7.35
CA VAL A 66 1.37 12.52 -8.14
C VAL A 66 1.20 12.99 -9.59
N THR A 67 0.03 12.79 -10.18
CA THR A 67 -0.27 13.23 -11.55
C THR A 67 -0.91 14.63 -11.64
N GLY A 68 -1.13 15.27 -10.49
CA GLY A 68 -1.84 16.55 -10.36
C GLY A 68 -0.94 17.77 -10.51
#